data_AF-A0A841WPI5-F1
#
_entry.id   AF-A0A841WPI5-F1
#
_cell.length_a   1.000
_cell.length_b   1.000
_cell.length_c   1.000
_cell.angle_alpha   90.00
_cell.angle_beta   90.00
_cell.angle_gamma   90.00
#
_symmetry.space_group_name_H-M   'P 1'
#
loop_
_entity.id
_entity.type
_entity.pdbx_description
1 polymer ?
#
loop_
_entity_poly.entity_id
_entity_poly.type
_entity_poly.pdbx_seq_one_letter_code
_entity_poly.pdbx_strand_id
1 'polypeptide(L)'
;MNPATIKIHEFSTGIRPERTADGGWVSRGFTGQYMNITLASVPSAVERSIANREFAVTEGASTDRPAIIGRVVGSGEDAWSVVAVVTRGRDEIGRSLSVYRYFLCQGDNNLRKILAWWEGKGMPRFDPFDSREVGQPNLFDVNSAQPPNIQQEALALPVDSSEPILLEPKHQYNLQTINTLAIKKFNTHSSGQTASWAFNVEALEQPRRFQVIQAASQRAYEILERAIKNVPQFSAPVVADEEALKSAIRGLINSSQVKPEAVQTIADALQNQQIPKEYWHSLFDAQGAKTAINQKIYSPQMVRLITLRAMVIPETLPEFLAWLNVKAGKKPDDNQTVSLEFQLAIRDLFPKNKLVDGIKFILPKLLEEEITPETLYSLLMVKGSAWFVCRKDFTDDIQSDLKLIDQIFHSSDPEAILASKSFKLGTKIWQELMSFWRLNRYHNNSFNRYYKPFAELFEQLETYSISAYFYQVSDGIVPKDIYNKTSSHKPFGLRLKPKVSLFETFLFFFQENSEHFAILAVLVPIL
;
A
#
# COMPACT_ATOMS: atom_id res chain seq x y z
N MET A 1 -21.43 29.49 -32.39
CA MET A 1 -20.65 28.27 -32.09
C MET A 1 -19.26 28.72 -31.74
N ASN A 2 -18.79 28.50 -30.50
CA ASN A 2 -17.40 28.85 -30.14
C ASN A 2 -16.45 27.89 -30.89
N PRO A 3 -15.39 28.40 -31.56
CA PRO A 3 -14.34 27.51 -32.05
C PRO A 3 -13.71 26.82 -30.83
N ALA A 4 -13.52 25.50 -30.91
CA ALA A 4 -12.89 24.70 -29.87
C ALA A 4 -11.37 24.95 -29.87
N THR A 5 -10.95 26.19 -29.58
CA THR A 5 -9.53 26.55 -29.46
C THR A 5 -8.97 25.98 -28.17
N ILE A 6 -7.85 25.27 -28.25
CA ILE A 6 -7.12 24.78 -27.07
C ILE A 6 -5.85 25.60 -26.83
N LYS A 7 -5.39 25.61 -25.58
CA LYS A 7 -4.12 26.22 -25.15
C LYS A 7 -3.08 25.13 -24.98
N ILE A 8 -2.03 25.17 -25.79
CA ILE A 8 -0.88 24.28 -25.69
C ILE A 8 0.25 25.05 -25.03
N HIS A 9 0.57 24.64 -23.81
CA HIS A 9 1.69 25.18 -23.07
C HIS A 9 2.98 24.42 -23.42
N GLU A 10 4.12 25.00 -23.06
CA GLU A 10 5.42 24.38 -23.27
C GLU A 10 6.44 24.83 -22.22
N PHE A 11 7.44 23.97 -22.01
CA PHE A 11 8.64 24.24 -21.22
C PHE A 11 9.75 23.28 -21.62
N SER A 12 10.99 23.60 -21.26
CA SER A 12 12.17 22.84 -21.67
C SER A 12 13.12 22.58 -20.51
N THR A 13 13.96 21.56 -20.62
CA THR A 13 15.07 21.29 -19.70
C THR A 13 15.98 22.52 -19.59
N GLY A 14 16.17 23.08 -18.39
CA GLY A 14 17.04 24.24 -18.22
C GLY A 14 18.52 23.86 -18.19
N ILE A 15 19.24 24.32 -19.21
CA ILE A 15 20.70 24.17 -19.33
C ILE A 15 21.39 25.53 -19.34
N ARG A 16 22.72 25.54 -19.22
CA ARG A 16 23.57 26.72 -19.47
C ARG A 16 24.14 26.61 -20.90
N PRO A 17 23.47 27.14 -21.93
CA PRO A 17 23.89 26.94 -23.31
C PRO A 17 25.05 27.87 -23.69
N GLU A 18 25.92 27.37 -24.56
CA GLU A 18 26.94 28.16 -25.27
C GLU A 18 26.84 27.88 -26.77
N ARG A 19 26.86 28.93 -27.58
CA ARG A 19 26.85 28.81 -29.05
C ARG A 19 28.21 28.31 -29.54
N THR A 20 28.18 27.30 -30.40
CA THR A 20 29.39 26.82 -31.08
C THR A 20 29.61 27.57 -32.39
N ALA A 21 30.85 27.55 -32.91
CA ALA A 21 31.22 28.30 -34.12
C ALA A 21 30.47 27.87 -35.39
N ASP A 22 29.96 26.64 -35.42
CA ASP A 22 29.11 26.07 -36.48
C ASP A 22 27.62 26.43 -36.34
N GLY A 23 27.27 27.28 -35.38
CA GLY A 23 25.88 27.71 -35.13
C GLY A 23 25.06 26.73 -34.28
N GLY A 24 25.68 25.66 -33.78
CA GLY A 24 25.07 24.74 -32.81
C GLY A 24 25.16 25.25 -31.36
N TRP A 25 24.99 24.33 -30.41
CA TRP A 25 25.14 24.62 -28.98
C TRP A 25 25.71 23.46 -28.18
N VAL A 26 26.39 23.80 -27.09
CA VAL A 26 26.80 22.87 -26.03
C VAL A 26 26.24 23.31 -24.69
N SER A 27 26.04 22.36 -23.77
CA SER A 27 25.61 22.61 -22.41
C SER A 27 26.82 22.71 -21.48
N ARG A 28 26.94 23.79 -20.69
CA ARG A 28 27.89 23.90 -19.58
C ARG A 28 27.33 23.40 -18.24
N GLY A 29 26.33 22.54 -18.31
CA GLY A 29 25.63 21.97 -17.15
C GLY A 29 24.17 22.40 -17.02
N PHE A 30 23.46 21.70 -16.12
CA PHE A 30 22.05 21.94 -15.83
C PHE A 30 21.87 23.11 -14.85
N THR A 31 20.79 23.85 -15.02
CA THR A 31 20.44 24.97 -14.13
C THR A 31 19.69 24.54 -12.88
N GLY A 32 19.10 23.34 -12.89
CA GLY A 32 18.20 22.86 -11.84
C GLY A 32 16.77 23.41 -11.93
N GLN A 33 16.47 24.25 -12.93
CA GLN A 33 15.14 24.79 -13.21
C GLN A 33 14.74 24.50 -14.66
N TYR A 34 13.46 24.65 -14.98
CA TYR A 34 13.00 24.62 -16.38
C TYR A 34 13.24 25.98 -17.05
N MET A 35 13.42 25.95 -18.38
CA MET A 35 13.52 27.15 -19.22
C MET A 35 12.44 27.17 -20.29
N ASN A 36 12.29 28.29 -21.00
CA ASN A 36 11.35 28.45 -22.11
C ASN A 36 9.90 28.08 -21.73
N ILE A 37 9.48 28.54 -20.55
CA ILE A 37 8.22 28.16 -19.91
C ILE A 37 7.10 29.15 -20.25
N THR A 38 5.95 28.63 -20.69
CA THR A 38 4.75 29.45 -20.93
C THR A 38 3.72 29.39 -19.79
N LEU A 39 3.99 28.57 -18.77
CA LEU A 39 3.18 28.41 -17.55
C LEU A 39 3.79 29.18 -16.37
N ALA A 40 2.96 29.58 -15.42
CA ALA A 40 3.45 30.18 -14.17
C ALA A 40 4.26 29.17 -13.33
N SER A 41 3.81 27.92 -13.32
CA SER A 41 4.49 26.77 -12.73
C SER A 41 4.13 25.51 -13.51
N VAL A 42 5.01 24.52 -13.53
CA VAL A 42 4.70 23.22 -14.14
C VAL A 42 3.64 22.52 -13.27
N PRO A 43 2.57 21.93 -13.84
CA PRO A 43 1.55 21.25 -13.06
C PRO A 43 2.13 20.06 -12.28
N SER A 44 1.67 19.87 -11.04
CA SER A 44 2.21 18.86 -10.13
C SER A 44 2.11 17.43 -10.69
N ALA A 45 1.05 17.08 -11.42
CA ALA A 45 0.95 15.78 -12.12
C ALA A 45 2.08 15.57 -13.14
N VAL A 46 2.46 16.64 -13.86
CA VAL A 46 3.51 16.59 -14.87
C VAL A 46 4.88 16.51 -14.21
N GLU A 47 5.15 17.32 -13.18
CA GLU A 47 6.40 17.26 -12.41
C GLU A 47 6.63 15.88 -11.80
N ARG A 48 5.60 15.28 -11.18
CA ARG A 48 5.66 13.92 -10.63
C ARG A 48 5.96 12.88 -11.69
N SER A 49 5.33 12.95 -12.86
CA SER A 49 5.59 12.02 -13.96
C SER A 49 7.02 12.12 -14.50
N ILE A 50 7.57 13.35 -14.56
CA ILE A 50 8.99 13.58 -14.91
C ILE A 50 9.91 12.99 -13.83
N ALA A 51 9.64 13.26 -12.54
CA ALA A 51 10.42 12.75 -11.41
C ALA A 51 10.42 11.21 -11.35
N ASN A 52 9.28 10.59 -11.66
CA ASN A 52 9.10 9.14 -11.73
C ASN A 52 9.68 8.50 -13.01
N ARG A 53 10.46 9.27 -13.80
CA ARG A 53 11.16 8.79 -14.99
C ARG A 53 10.24 8.25 -16.09
N GLU A 54 8.98 8.69 -16.12
CA GLU A 54 7.99 8.19 -17.08
C GLU A 54 8.19 8.68 -18.51
N PHE A 55 9.01 9.73 -18.68
CA PHE A 55 9.46 10.26 -19.97
C PHE A 55 10.95 9.93 -20.25
N ALA A 56 11.64 9.22 -19.35
CA ALA A 56 13.09 9.10 -19.42
C ALA A 56 13.54 8.06 -20.46
N VAL A 57 14.41 8.50 -21.37
CA VAL A 57 15.22 7.61 -22.20
C VAL A 57 16.51 7.25 -21.46
N THR A 58 17.05 6.06 -21.71
CA THR A 58 18.34 5.66 -21.11
C THR A 58 19.44 6.63 -21.53
N GLU A 59 20.34 6.98 -20.60
CA GLU A 59 21.45 7.88 -20.88
C GLU A 59 22.32 7.37 -22.05
N GLY A 60 22.69 8.27 -22.95
CA GLY A 60 23.47 7.94 -24.15
C GLY A 60 22.66 7.27 -25.28
N ALA A 61 21.37 6.99 -25.08
CA ALA A 61 20.50 6.34 -26.07
C ALA A 61 19.78 7.33 -27.02
N SER A 62 20.20 8.59 -27.08
CA SER A 62 19.60 9.58 -27.98
C SER A 62 20.28 9.55 -29.36
N THR A 63 19.49 9.57 -30.44
CA THR A 63 20.00 9.69 -31.82
C THR A 63 19.87 11.13 -32.33
N ASP A 64 20.37 11.41 -33.55
CA ASP A 64 20.21 12.72 -34.20
C ASP A 64 18.75 13.02 -34.56
N ARG A 65 17.91 11.97 -34.68
CA ARG A 65 16.46 12.12 -34.77
C ARG A 65 15.88 12.09 -33.36
N PRO A 66 15.02 13.06 -32.99
CA PRO A 66 14.48 13.10 -31.64
C PRO A 66 13.60 11.87 -31.36
N ALA A 67 13.62 11.43 -30.12
CA ALA A 67 12.60 10.51 -29.62
C ALA A 67 11.38 11.32 -29.18
N ILE A 68 10.18 10.78 -29.40
CA ILE A 68 8.92 11.45 -29.06
C ILE A 68 8.15 10.56 -28.10
N ILE A 69 7.73 11.11 -26.97
CA ILE A 69 7.00 10.37 -25.94
C ILE A 69 5.69 11.10 -25.67
N GLY A 70 4.56 10.43 -25.84
CA GLY A 70 3.24 10.96 -25.52
C GLY A 70 2.63 10.21 -24.35
N ARG A 71 2.10 10.93 -23.36
CA ARG A 71 1.43 10.33 -22.19
C ARG A 71 0.36 11.24 -21.63
N VAL A 72 -0.71 10.64 -21.13
CA VAL A 72 -1.65 11.30 -20.21
C VAL A 72 -1.20 11.09 -18.77
N VAL A 73 -1.09 12.16 -17.99
CA VAL A 73 -0.66 12.14 -16.58
C VAL A 73 -1.73 12.77 -15.70
N GLY A 74 -1.76 12.41 -14.41
CA GLY A 74 -2.78 12.90 -13.48
C GLY A 74 -4.17 12.26 -13.70
N SER A 75 -5.18 12.79 -13.02
CA SER A 75 -6.56 12.31 -13.10
C SER A 75 -7.56 13.43 -12.79
N GLY A 76 -8.79 13.28 -13.28
CA GLY A 76 -9.86 14.26 -13.06
C GLY A 76 -9.50 15.65 -13.59
N GLU A 77 -9.65 16.67 -12.75
CA GLU A 77 -9.35 18.06 -13.12
C GLU A 77 -7.84 18.36 -13.22
N ASP A 78 -6.98 17.52 -12.63
CA ASP A 78 -5.51 17.58 -12.72
C ASP A 78 -4.97 16.65 -13.82
N ALA A 79 -5.80 16.20 -14.75
CA ALA A 79 -5.35 15.43 -15.90
C ALA A 79 -4.65 16.32 -16.94
N TRP A 80 -3.53 15.86 -17.49
CA TRP A 80 -2.76 16.56 -18.52
C TRP A 80 -2.33 15.59 -19.62
N SER A 81 -2.51 16.00 -20.88
CA SER A 81 -1.87 15.35 -22.02
C SER A 81 -0.52 16.01 -22.27
N VAL A 82 0.55 15.21 -22.34
CA VAL A 82 1.93 15.69 -22.47
C VAL A 82 2.63 14.98 -23.62
N VAL A 83 3.28 15.74 -24.49
CA VAL A 83 4.20 15.25 -25.52
C VAL A 83 5.60 15.78 -25.22
N ALA A 84 6.53 14.89 -24.91
CA ALA A 84 7.93 15.19 -24.69
C ALA A 84 8.74 14.90 -25.95
N VAL A 85 9.49 15.89 -26.42
CA VAL A 85 10.43 15.79 -27.54
C VAL A 85 11.85 15.73 -26.96
N VAL A 86 12.47 14.56 -27.07
CA VAL A 86 13.80 14.29 -26.53
C VAL A 86 14.84 14.49 -27.61
N THR A 87 15.73 15.46 -27.40
CA THR A 87 16.80 15.83 -28.34
C THR A 87 18.15 15.47 -27.73
N ARG A 88 19.07 14.98 -28.57
CA ARG A 88 20.47 14.77 -28.19
C ARG A 88 21.19 16.11 -28.08
N GLY A 89 21.69 16.42 -26.89
CA GLY A 89 22.63 17.51 -26.64
C GLY A 89 24.05 16.98 -26.43
N ARG A 90 25.01 17.91 -26.36
CA ARG A 90 26.40 17.63 -25.98
C ARG A 90 26.84 18.59 -24.87
N ASP A 91 27.66 18.12 -23.95
CA ASP A 91 28.33 18.99 -22.98
C ASP A 91 29.63 19.58 -23.56
N GLU A 92 30.30 20.44 -22.80
CA GLU A 92 31.53 21.13 -23.20
C GLU A 92 32.72 20.17 -23.46
N ILE A 93 32.64 18.92 -23.01
CA ILE A 93 33.67 17.89 -23.18
C ILE A 93 33.23 16.85 -24.24
N GLY A 94 32.07 17.04 -24.87
CA GLY A 94 31.55 16.20 -25.95
C GLY A 94 30.77 14.97 -25.49
N ARG A 95 30.47 14.82 -24.20
CA ARG A 95 29.57 13.75 -23.71
C ARG A 95 28.15 14.03 -24.15
N SER A 96 27.42 12.98 -24.48
CA SER A 96 26.01 13.09 -24.90
C SER A 96 25.11 13.25 -23.69
N LEU A 97 24.11 14.13 -23.79
CA LEU A 97 23.02 14.25 -22.83
C LEU A 97 21.67 14.28 -23.54
N SER A 98 20.61 13.92 -22.82
CA SER A 98 19.23 14.02 -23.31
C SER A 98 18.57 15.27 -22.74
N VAL A 99 18.09 16.16 -23.61
CA VAL A 99 17.32 17.36 -23.23
C VAL A 99 15.90 17.26 -23.79
N TYR A 100 14.95 17.84 -23.06
CA TYR A 100 13.54 17.66 -23.32
C TYR A 100 12.88 19.02 -23.59
N ARG A 101 11.98 19.03 -24.58
CA ARG A 101 10.96 20.06 -24.77
C ARG A 101 9.60 19.41 -24.59
N TYR A 102 8.82 19.91 -23.65
CA TYR A 102 7.49 19.40 -23.32
C TYR A 102 6.42 20.30 -23.90
N PHE A 103 5.40 19.69 -24.50
CA PHE A 103 4.17 20.35 -24.92
C PHE A 103 3.01 19.72 -24.15
N LEU A 104 2.16 20.54 -23.53
CA LEU A 104 1.11 20.04 -22.65
C LEU A 104 -0.19 20.83 -22.75
N CYS A 105 -1.30 20.12 -22.58
CA CYS A 105 -2.65 20.66 -22.57
C CYS A 105 -3.46 19.98 -21.47
N GLN A 106 -4.20 20.76 -20.68
CA GLN A 106 -5.05 20.23 -19.61
C GLN A 106 -6.18 19.37 -20.20
N GLY A 107 -6.42 18.21 -19.60
CA GLY A 107 -7.34 17.17 -20.03
C GLY A 107 -6.64 15.91 -20.60
N ASP A 108 -7.30 14.77 -20.50
CA ASP A 108 -6.81 13.44 -20.88
C ASP A 108 -6.99 13.10 -22.38
N ASN A 109 -7.70 13.93 -23.13
CA ASN A 109 -8.07 13.67 -24.53
C ASN A 109 -7.34 14.56 -25.56
N ASN A 110 -6.20 15.15 -25.18
CA ASN A 110 -5.55 16.19 -25.98
C ASN A 110 -4.27 15.76 -26.70
N LEU A 111 -3.74 14.56 -26.46
CA LEU A 111 -2.51 14.09 -27.12
C LEU A 111 -2.55 14.25 -28.65
N ARG A 112 -3.64 13.83 -29.28
CA ARG A 112 -3.86 13.99 -30.74
C ARG A 112 -3.85 15.45 -31.18
N LYS A 113 -4.41 16.35 -30.36
CA LYS A 113 -4.49 17.78 -30.68
C LYS A 113 -3.12 18.44 -30.57
N ILE A 114 -2.33 18.06 -29.57
CA ILE A 114 -0.92 18.48 -29.43
C ILE A 114 -0.11 18.01 -30.64
N LEU A 115 -0.26 16.74 -31.05
CA LEU A 115 0.43 16.20 -32.23
C LEU A 115 0.08 16.96 -33.51
N ALA A 116 -1.21 17.18 -33.77
CA ALA A 116 -1.65 17.90 -34.97
C ALA A 116 -1.09 19.33 -35.03
N TRP A 117 -1.09 20.04 -33.91
CA TRP A 117 -0.46 21.35 -33.80
C TRP A 117 1.06 21.28 -34.02
N TRP A 118 1.73 20.33 -33.36
CA TRP A 118 3.19 20.17 -33.40
C TRP A 118 3.68 19.84 -34.81
N GLU A 119 3.01 18.91 -35.50
CA GLU A 119 3.27 18.56 -36.90
C GLU A 119 3.05 19.77 -37.82
N GLY A 120 1.93 20.49 -37.64
CA GLY A 120 1.60 21.69 -38.41
C GLY A 120 2.55 22.88 -38.21
N LYS A 121 3.30 22.91 -37.09
CA LYS A 121 4.33 23.92 -36.80
C LYS A 121 5.73 23.52 -37.22
N GLY A 122 5.88 22.44 -37.98
CA GLY A 122 7.20 21.98 -38.46
C GLY A 122 7.98 21.21 -37.40
N MET A 123 7.30 20.57 -36.46
CA MET A 123 7.88 19.66 -35.47
C MET A 123 8.97 20.32 -34.60
N PRO A 124 8.66 21.40 -33.88
CA PRO A 124 9.63 22.13 -33.07
C PRO A 124 10.35 21.21 -32.07
N ARG A 125 11.68 21.35 -32.00
CA ARG A 125 12.58 20.56 -31.15
C ARG A 125 13.15 21.42 -30.02
N PHE A 126 13.98 20.84 -29.18
CA PHE A 126 14.69 21.60 -28.16
C PHE A 126 15.65 22.60 -28.81
N ASP A 127 15.47 23.89 -28.49
CA ASP A 127 16.41 24.97 -28.78
C ASP A 127 16.59 25.78 -27.50
N PRO A 128 17.79 25.85 -26.91
CA PRO A 128 18.02 26.60 -25.68
C PRO A 128 18.01 28.12 -25.90
N PHE A 129 17.98 28.61 -27.14
CA PHE A 129 17.88 30.04 -27.47
C PHE A 129 16.47 30.48 -27.91
N ASP A 130 15.50 29.57 -27.88
CA ASP A 130 14.09 29.95 -27.99
C ASP A 130 13.72 30.95 -26.88
N SER A 131 12.86 31.91 -27.18
CA SER A 131 12.28 32.81 -26.17
C SER A 131 10.80 32.52 -26.02
N ARG A 132 10.40 32.11 -24.80
CA ARG A 132 9.00 31.85 -24.43
C ARG A 132 8.69 32.57 -23.13
N GLU A 133 7.52 33.20 -23.07
CA GLU A 133 7.09 34.00 -21.93
C GLU A 133 5.91 33.36 -21.20
N VAL A 134 5.92 33.50 -19.87
CA VAL A 134 4.84 33.06 -18.99
C VAL A 134 3.53 33.73 -19.40
N GLY A 135 2.47 32.95 -19.54
CA GLY A 135 1.14 33.45 -19.92
C GLY A 135 0.90 33.52 -21.44
N GLN A 136 1.88 33.15 -22.26
CA GLN A 136 1.74 33.09 -23.73
C GLN A 136 1.70 31.65 -24.25
N PRO A 137 0.57 30.93 -24.12
CA PRO A 137 0.42 29.60 -24.71
C PRO A 137 0.30 29.66 -26.24
N ASN A 138 0.61 28.54 -26.88
CA ASN A 138 0.29 28.34 -28.29
C ASN A 138 -1.21 28.05 -28.42
N LEU A 139 -1.93 28.90 -29.15
CA LEU A 139 -3.35 28.71 -29.44
C LEU A 139 -3.52 27.81 -30.68
N PHE A 140 -4.37 26.79 -30.57
CA PHE A 140 -4.66 25.87 -31.66
C PHE A 140 -6.16 25.73 -31.88
N ASP A 141 -6.62 26.09 -33.08
CA ASP A 141 -7.99 25.82 -33.52
C ASP A 141 -8.12 24.37 -33.98
N VAL A 142 -8.83 23.57 -33.20
CA VAL A 142 -9.01 22.13 -33.47
C VAL A 142 -9.75 21.90 -34.78
N ASN A 143 -10.59 22.83 -35.24
CA ASN A 143 -11.31 22.71 -36.51
C ASN A 143 -10.40 22.88 -37.72
N SER A 144 -9.22 23.49 -37.54
CA SER A 144 -8.21 23.66 -38.60
C SER A 144 -7.35 22.41 -38.80
N ALA A 145 -7.45 21.41 -37.91
CA ALA A 145 -6.67 20.20 -37.96
C ALA A 145 -7.13 19.29 -39.11
N GLN A 146 -6.19 18.84 -39.95
CA GLN A 146 -6.51 17.80 -40.92
C GLN A 146 -6.84 16.48 -40.20
N PRO A 147 -7.74 15.65 -40.77
CA PRO A 147 -7.96 14.30 -40.27
C PRO A 147 -6.63 13.53 -40.25
N PRO A 148 -6.30 12.81 -39.17
CA PRO A 148 -5.05 12.08 -39.08
C PRO A 148 -5.04 10.98 -40.13
N ASN A 149 -3.90 10.82 -40.79
CA ASN A 149 -3.67 9.68 -41.66
C ASN A 149 -3.37 8.44 -40.80
N ILE A 150 -4.41 7.66 -40.48
CA ILE A 150 -4.26 6.45 -39.66
C ILE A 150 -4.01 5.23 -40.54
N GLN A 151 -2.91 4.54 -40.26
CA GLN A 151 -2.56 3.27 -40.90
C GLN A 151 -3.43 2.15 -40.29
N GLN A 152 -4.42 1.67 -41.04
CA GLN A 152 -5.47 0.75 -40.56
C GLN A 152 -4.91 -0.62 -40.14
N GLU A 153 -3.83 -1.06 -40.78
CA GLU A 153 -3.14 -2.31 -40.45
C GLU A 153 -2.61 -2.31 -39.01
N ALA A 154 -2.22 -1.15 -38.47
CA ALA A 154 -1.80 -1.04 -37.07
C ALA A 154 -2.96 -1.28 -36.10
N LEU A 155 -4.19 -0.92 -36.50
CA LEU A 155 -5.38 -1.09 -35.66
C LEU A 155 -5.84 -2.55 -35.58
N ALA A 156 -5.35 -3.42 -36.47
CA ALA A 156 -5.60 -4.85 -36.40
C ALA A 156 -4.67 -5.58 -35.41
N LEU A 157 -3.67 -4.91 -34.84
CA LEU A 157 -2.74 -5.51 -33.88
C LEU A 157 -3.48 -5.97 -32.61
N PRO A 158 -3.11 -7.14 -32.04
CA PRO A 158 -3.68 -7.62 -30.80
C PRO A 158 -3.38 -6.65 -29.65
N VAL A 159 -4.42 -6.25 -28.90
CA VAL A 159 -4.29 -5.39 -27.72
C VAL A 159 -4.48 -6.14 -26.41
N ASP A 160 -4.82 -7.44 -26.47
CA ASP A 160 -5.31 -8.28 -25.37
C ASP A 160 -4.30 -8.59 -24.25
N SER A 161 -3.02 -8.26 -24.46
CA SER A 161 -1.96 -8.47 -23.47
C SER A 161 -1.82 -7.27 -22.52
N SER A 162 -1.42 -7.51 -21.27
CA SER A 162 -1.01 -6.45 -20.35
C SER A 162 0.36 -5.85 -20.67
N GLU A 163 1.17 -6.51 -21.51
CA GLU A 163 2.49 -6.02 -21.89
C GLU A 163 2.43 -4.90 -22.95
N PRO A 164 3.45 -4.02 -22.99
CA PRO A 164 3.58 -3.03 -24.06
C PRO A 164 3.60 -3.69 -25.44
N ILE A 165 2.93 -3.08 -26.41
CA ILE A 165 3.07 -3.46 -27.82
C ILE A 165 4.38 -2.87 -28.33
N LEU A 166 5.38 -3.73 -28.53
CA LEU A 166 6.65 -3.35 -29.14
C LEU A 166 6.54 -3.53 -30.66
N LEU A 167 6.61 -2.43 -31.40
CA LEU A 167 6.42 -2.39 -32.86
C LEU A 167 7.73 -2.75 -33.57
N GLU A 168 7.65 -3.65 -34.55
CA GLU A 168 8.81 -4.05 -35.35
C GLU A 168 9.35 -2.89 -36.20
N PRO A 169 10.68 -2.64 -36.22
CA PRO A 169 11.26 -1.51 -36.96
C PRO A 169 11.04 -1.53 -38.47
N LYS A 170 10.72 -2.70 -39.04
CA LYS A 170 10.38 -2.86 -40.46
C LYS A 170 9.08 -2.14 -40.83
N HIS A 171 8.19 -1.93 -39.86
CA HIS A 171 6.92 -1.24 -40.04
C HIS A 171 6.97 0.09 -39.29
N GLN A 172 7.26 1.18 -40.00
CA GLN A 172 7.26 2.51 -39.38
C GLN A 172 5.86 3.11 -39.42
N TYR A 173 5.22 3.17 -38.26
CA TYR A 173 3.96 3.87 -38.07
C TYR A 173 4.20 5.34 -37.74
N ASN A 174 3.29 6.19 -38.20
CA ASN A 174 3.30 7.61 -37.84
C ASN A 174 2.79 7.84 -36.40
N LEU A 175 3.04 9.03 -35.86
CA LEU A 175 2.70 9.38 -34.47
C LEU A 175 1.20 9.31 -34.19
N GLN A 176 0.36 9.73 -35.15
CA GLN A 176 -1.09 9.69 -35.01
C GLN A 176 -1.61 8.25 -34.90
N THR A 177 -1.06 7.34 -35.71
CA THR A 177 -1.35 5.89 -35.66
C THR A 177 -0.94 5.31 -34.30
N ILE A 178 0.29 5.58 -33.85
CA ILE A 178 0.80 5.08 -32.55
C ILE A 178 -0.05 5.57 -31.39
N ASN A 179 -0.39 6.87 -31.37
CA ASN A 179 -1.25 7.45 -30.36
C ASN A 179 -2.64 6.79 -30.35
N THR A 180 -3.22 6.53 -31.53
CA THR A 180 -4.52 5.86 -31.66
C THR A 180 -4.45 4.42 -31.14
N LEU A 181 -3.39 3.69 -31.45
CA LEU A 181 -3.19 2.32 -30.96
C LEU A 181 -3.02 2.28 -29.44
N ALA A 182 -2.29 3.24 -28.86
CA ALA A 182 -2.16 3.35 -27.41
C ALA A 182 -3.53 3.61 -26.74
N ILE A 183 -4.30 4.59 -27.23
CA ILE A 183 -5.66 4.86 -26.72
C ILE A 183 -6.56 3.62 -26.86
N LYS A 184 -6.46 2.89 -27.98
CA LYS A 184 -7.21 1.63 -28.16
C LYS A 184 -6.84 0.63 -27.06
N LYS A 185 -5.55 0.38 -26.84
CA LYS A 185 -5.07 -0.53 -25.80
C LYS A 185 -5.49 -0.07 -24.39
N PHE A 186 -5.40 1.22 -24.10
CA PHE A 186 -5.89 1.81 -22.85
C PHE A 186 -7.35 1.46 -22.58
N ASN A 187 -8.21 1.66 -23.57
CA ASN A 187 -9.64 1.42 -23.44
C ASN A 187 -9.99 -0.07 -23.30
N THR A 188 -9.11 -0.97 -23.77
CA THR A 188 -9.29 -2.43 -23.63
C THR A 188 -8.72 -2.96 -22.31
N HIS A 189 -7.62 -2.38 -21.79
CA HIS A 189 -6.93 -2.83 -20.57
C HIS A 189 -6.94 -1.72 -19.52
N SER A 190 -7.91 -1.78 -18.62
CA SER A 190 -7.98 -0.91 -17.44
C SER A 190 -7.00 -1.33 -16.33
N SER A 191 -5.72 -1.52 -16.65
CA SER A 191 -4.65 -1.85 -15.68
C SER A 191 -4.20 -0.67 -14.82
N GLY A 192 -4.95 0.43 -14.81
CA GLY A 192 -4.58 1.69 -14.14
C GLY A 192 -3.52 2.51 -14.88
N GLN A 193 -3.06 2.06 -16.06
CA GLN A 193 -2.08 2.76 -16.89
C GLN A 193 -2.78 3.60 -17.95
N THR A 194 -2.55 4.91 -17.93
CA THR A 194 -3.11 5.87 -18.89
C THR A 194 -2.51 5.72 -20.31
N ALA A 195 -3.16 6.36 -21.29
CA ALA A 195 -2.66 6.41 -22.66
C ALA A 195 -1.20 6.86 -22.71
N SER A 196 -0.30 5.98 -23.17
CA SER A 196 1.15 6.20 -23.11
C SER A 196 1.88 5.50 -24.26
N TRP A 197 2.73 6.24 -24.97
CA TRP A 197 3.47 5.70 -26.11
C TRP A 197 4.82 6.38 -26.30
N ALA A 198 5.73 5.66 -26.96
CA ALA A 198 7.05 6.15 -27.32
C ALA A 198 7.36 5.87 -28.80
N PHE A 199 8.00 6.82 -29.46
CA PHE A 199 8.37 6.76 -30.88
C PHE A 199 9.85 7.09 -31.07
N ASN A 200 10.51 6.32 -31.94
CA ASN A 200 11.91 6.51 -32.32
C ASN A 200 12.85 6.51 -31.09
N VAL A 201 12.63 5.57 -30.17
CA VAL A 201 13.43 5.40 -28.95
C VAL A 201 14.47 4.29 -29.12
N GLU A 202 15.71 4.52 -28.68
CA GLU A 202 16.73 3.46 -28.64
C GLU A 202 16.61 2.61 -27.37
N ALA A 203 16.34 3.24 -26.22
CA ALA A 203 16.13 2.59 -24.94
C ALA A 203 15.32 3.50 -23.99
N LEU A 204 14.56 2.88 -23.09
CA LEU A 204 13.70 3.54 -22.11
C LEU A 204 14.09 3.07 -20.71
N GLU A 205 14.02 3.96 -19.71
CA GLU A 205 14.26 3.55 -18.31
C GLU A 205 13.15 2.63 -17.79
N GLN A 206 11.89 2.86 -18.22
CA GLN A 206 10.72 2.12 -17.75
C GLN A 206 9.82 1.63 -18.91
N PRO A 207 10.29 0.69 -19.76
CA PRO A 207 9.56 0.28 -20.96
C PRO A 207 8.19 -0.36 -20.65
N ARG A 208 8.03 -1.07 -19.52
CA ARG A 208 6.74 -1.64 -19.09
C ARG A 208 5.68 -0.59 -18.78
N ARG A 209 6.05 0.68 -18.56
CA ARG A 209 5.10 1.77 -18.32
C ARG A 209 4.53 2.38 -19.61
N PHE A 210 4.79 1.81 -20.78
CA PHE A 210 4.18 2.25 -22.05
C PHE A 210 3.15 1.25 -22.56
N GLN A 211 2.15 1.73 -23.29
CA GLN A 211 1.21 0.87 -24.00
C GLN A 211 1.74 0.46 -25.37
N VAL A 212 2.42 1.37 -26.06
CA VAL A 212 2.98 1.16 -27.40
C VAL A 212 4.38 1.77 -27.48
N ILE A 213 5.33 1.03 -28.05
CA ILE A 213 6.70 1.48 -28.23
C ILE A 213 7.12 1.20 -29.67
N GLN A 214 7.54 2.23 -30.40
CA GLN A 214 8.23 2.10 -31.68
C GLN A 214 9.72 2.37 -31.51
N ALA A 215 10.51 1.31 -31.66
CA ALA A 215 11.96 1.36 -31.55
C ALA A 215 12.60 2.16 -32.70
N ALA A 216 13.73 2.82 -32.43
CA ALA A 216 14.48 3.59 -33.43
C ALA A 216 15.18 2.70 -34.47
N SER A 217 15.54 1.47 -34.09
CA SER A 217 16.33 0.53 -34.90
C SER A 217 16.06 -0.92 -34.50
N GLN A 218 16.55 -1.88 -35.30
CA GLN A 218 16.52 -3.31 -34.93
C GLN A 218 17.28 -3.59 -33.63
N ARG A 219 18.41 -2.92 -33.44
CA ARG A 219 19.19 -3.01 -32.19
C ARG A 219 18.37 -2.49 -30.99
N ALA A 220 17.71 -1.36 -31.14
CA ALA A 220 16.84 -0.79 -30.11
C ALA A 220 15.69 -1.73 -29.74
N TYR A 221 15.07 -2.35 -30.76
CA TYR A 221 13.99 -3.32 -30.55
C TYR A 221 14.44 -4.47 -29.65
N GLU A 222 15.60 -5.08 -29.93
CA GLU A 222 16.13 -6.18 -29.12
C GLU A 222 16.47 -5.76 -27.69
N ILE A 223 16.98 -4.55 -27.48
CA ILE A 223 17.28 -4.00 -26.15
C ILE A 223 15.98 -3.82 -25.35
N LEU A 224 14.97 -3.20 -25.97
CA LEU A 224 13.66 -2.97 -25.35
C LEU A 224 12.94 -4.28 -25.06
N GLU A 225 12.97 -5.25 -25.97
CA GLU A 225 12.37 -6.56 -25.76
C GLU A 225 12.97 -7.28 -24.55
N ARG A 226 14.30 -7.29 -24.42
CA ARG A 226 14.97 -7.85 -23.24
C ARG A 226 14.61 -7.10 -21.97
N ALA A 227 14.58 -5.77 -22.03
CA ALA A 227 14.22 -4.93 -20.88
C ALA A 227 12.78 -5.22 -20.41
N ILE A 228 11.83 -5.35 -21.33
CA ILE A 228 10.44 -5.71 -21.00
C ILE A 228 10.40 -7.10 -20.34
N LYS A 229 11.08 -8.11 -20.90
CA LYS A 229 11.08 -9.47 -20.34
C LYS A 229 11.73 -9.57 -18.95
N ASN A 230 12.73 -8.75 -18.66
CA ASN A 230 13.53 -8.82 -17.42
C ASN A 230 13.01 -7.95 -16.26
N VAL A 231 12.06 -7.02 -16.51
CA VAL A 231 11.46 -6.22 -15.43
C VAL A 231 10.43 -7.08 -14.67
N PRO A 232 10.48 -7.14 -13.32
CA PRO A 232 9.49 -7.86 -12.51
C PRO A 232 8.05 -7.47 -12.84
N GLN A 233 7.15 -8.44 -12.87
CA GLN A 233 5.73 -8.27 -13.23
C GLN A 233 5.00 -7.19 -12.40
N PHE A 234 5.46 -6.93 -11.17
CA PHE A 234 4.90 -5.93 -10.27
C PHE A 234 5.53 -4.56 -10.50
N SER A 235 5.17 -3.93 -11.63
CA SER A 235 5.48 -2.52 -11.85
C SER A 235 4.63 -1.66 -10.90
N ALA A 236 5.19 -0.57 -10.39
CA ALA A 236 4.43 0.40 -9.61
C ALA A 236 3.18 0.85 -10.40
N PRO A 237 2.02 1.00 -9.75
CA PRO A 237 0.89 1.63 -10.41
C PRO A 237 1.30 3.04 -10.85
N VAL A 238 0.93 3.42 -12.08
CA VAL A 238 1.22 4.75 -12.67
C VAL A 238 0.72 5.91 -11.80
N VAL A 239 -0.23 5.63 -10.90
CA VAL A 239 -0.87 6.60 -10.00
C VAL A 239 -0.09 6.81 -8.69
N ALA A 240 0.85 5.91 -8.33
CA ALA A 240 1.69 6.11 -7.16
C ALA A 240 2.89 6.99 -7.52
N ASP A 241 3.09 8.08 -6.79
CA ASP A 241 4.31 8.86 -6.83
C ASP A 241 5.45 8.07 -6.14
N GLU A 242 6.00 7.11 -6.88
CA GLU A 242 6.97 6.13 -6.40
C GLU A 242 8.20 6.78 -5.78
N GLU A 243 8.74 7.83 -6.40
CA GLU A 243 9.89 8.55 -5.85
C GLU A 243 9.51 9.35 -4.60
N ALA A 244 8.31 9.93 -4.53
CA ALA A 244 7.84 10.55 -3.29
C ALA A 244 7.68 9.52 -2.17
N LEU A 245 7.15 8.32 -2.46
CA LEU A 245 7.03 7.23 -1.49
C LEU A 245 8.39 6.73 -1.01
N LYS A 246 9.34 6.49 -1.93
CA LYS A 246 10.71 6.11 -1.57
C LYS A 246 11.40 7.20 -0.76
N SER A 247 11.22 8.46 -1.14
CA SER A 247 11.78 9.62 -0.42
C SER A 247 11.18 9.74 0.97
N ALA A 248 9.86 9.58 1.11
CA ALA A 248 9.16 9.59 2.38
C ALA A 248 9.66 8.47 3.31
N ILE A 249 9.73 7.22 2.81
CA ILE A 249 10.26 6.08 3.58
C ILE A 249 11.70 6.37 4.02
N ARG A 250 12.59 6.80 3.10
CA ARG A 250 13.98 7.14 3.43
C ARG A 250 14.08 8.27 4.46
N GLY A 251 13.24 9.30 4.31
CA GLY A 251 13.16 10.43 5.22
C GLY A 251 12.79 10.01 6.63
N LEU A 252 11.84 9.08 6.78
CA LEU A 252 11.39 8.56 8.07
C LEU A 252 12.41 7.62 8.73
N ILE A 253 13.08 6.76 7.96
CA ILE A 253 13.99 5.76 8.54
C ILE A 253 15.37 6.35 8.86
N ASN A 254 15.85 7.32 8.07
CA ASN A 254 17.19 7.89 8.23
C ASN A 254 17.24 9.07 9.20
N SER A 255 16.13 9.79 9.38
CA SER A 255 16.07 10.93 10.28
C SER A 255 15.80 10.50 11.72
N SER A 256 16.42 11.20 12.68
CA SER A 256 16.03 11.10 14.10
C SER A 256 14.74 11.87 14.38
N GLN A 257 14.43 12.89 13.59
CA GLN A 257 13.20 13.68 13.70
C GLN A 257 12.21 13.28 12.60
N VAL A 258 11.00 12.92 13.00
CA VAL A 258 9.91 12.61 12.07
C VAL A 258 9.42 13.88 11.39
N LYS A 259 9.34 13.83 10.06
CA LYS A 259 8.73 14.89 9.25
C LYS A 259 7.26 14.52 8.98
N PRO A 260 6.28 15.31 9.45
CA PRO A 260 4.86 15.01 9.26
C PRO A 260 4.47 14.80 7.79
N GLU A 261 5.07 15.55 6.87
CA GLU A 261 4.78 15.50 5.43
C GLU A 261 5.13 14.13 4.82
N ALA A 262 6.20 13.50 5.32
CA ALA A 262 6.59 12.16 4.89
C ALA A 262 5.59 11.10 5.39
N VAL A 263 5.06 11.26 6.60
CA VAL A 263 4.01 10.36 7.12
C VAL A 263 2.72 10.53 6.31
N GLN A 264 2.34 11.77 6.00
CA GLN A 264 1.14 12.08 5.22
C GLN A 264 1.21 11.47 3.81
N THR A 265 2.37 11.56 3.15
CA THR A 265 2.56 10.96 1.82
C THR A 265 2.27 9.45 1.82
N ILE A 266 2.70 8.74 2.86
CA ILE A 266 2.42 7.31 3.01
C ILE A 266 0.94 7.07 3.38
N ALA A 267 0.38 7.88 4.28
CA ALA A 267 -1.01 7.78 4.70
C ALA A 267 -1.99 7.99 3.54
N ASP A 268 -1.74 8.96 2.66
CA ASP A 268 -2.54 9.24 1.47
C ASP A 268 -2.45 8.09 0.46
N ALA A 269 -1.24 7.55 0.25
CA ALA A 269 -1.05 6.40 -0.61
C ALA A 269 -1.74 5.14 -0.09
N LEU A 270 -1.82 4.95 1.24
CA LEU A 270 -2.55 3.83 1.85
C LEU A 270 -4.07 3.91 1.65
N GLN A 271 -4.61 5.10 1.38
CA GLN A 271 -6.02 5.29 1.02
C GLN A 271 -6.28 4.96 -0.45
N ASN A 272 -5.25 4.97 -1.30
CA ASN A 272 -5.36 4.62 -2.70
C ASN A 272 -5.40 3.08 -2.88
N GLN A 273 -6.60 2.55 -3.12
CA GLN A 273 -6.83 1.11 -3.33
C GLN A 273 -6.16 0.55 -4.60
N GLN A 274 -5.63 1.40 -5.49
CA GLN A 274 -4.92 0.97 -6.69
C GLN A 274 -3.49 0.52 -6.42
N ILE A 275 -2.96 0.74 -5.21
CA ILE A 275 -1.62 0.28 -4.83
C ILE A 275 -1.70 -1.16 -4.33
N PRO A 276 -1.22 -2.16 -5.10
CA PRO A 276 -1.28 -3.54 -4.69
C PRO A 276 -0.32 -3.75 -3.52
N LYS A 277 -0.67 -4.71 -2.67
CA LYS A 277 0.06 -5.04 -1.47
C LYS A 277 1.46 -5.58 -1.78
N GLU A 278 1.60 -6.31 -2.87
CA GLU A 278 2.88 -6.85 -3.38
C GLU A 278 3.86 -5.72 -3.71
N TYR A 279 3.34 -4.56 -4.15
CA TYR A 279 4.15 -3.38 -4.40
C TYR A 279 4.63 -2.72 -3.11
N TRP A 280 3.81 -2.68 -2.06
CA TRP A 280 4.29 -2.24 -0.75
C TRP A 280 5.44 -3.12 -0.27
N HIS A 281 5.33 -4.45 -0.40
CA HIS A 281 6.44 -5.35 -0.08
C HIS A 281 7.70 -5.02 -0.89
N SER A 282 7.59 -4.83 -2.20
CA SER A 282 8.76 -4.52 -3.04
C SER A 282 9.42 -3.18 -2.67
N LEU A 283 8.64 -2.16 -2.29
CA LEU A 283 9.16 -0.87 -1.81
C LEU A 283 10.01 -1.02 -0.55
N PHE A 284 9.52 -1.75 0.45
CA PHE A 284 10.27 -1.97 1.69
C PHE A 284 11.48 -2.88 1.48
N ASP A 285 11.35 -3.92 0.66
CA ASP A 285 12.44 -4.83 0.34
C ASP A 285 13.57 -4.12 -0.41
N ALA A 286 13.25 -3.17 -1.29
CA ALA A 286 14.22 -2.32 -1.97
C ALA A 286 14.99 -1.39 -1.01
N GLN A 287 14.45 -1.10 0.18
CA GLN A 287 15.17 -0.39 1.26
C GLN A 287 15.90 -1.34 2.22
N GLY A 288 15.88 -2.66 1.97
CA GLY A 288 16.62 -3.65 2.74
C GLY A 288 15.82 -4.42 3.80
N ALA A 289 14.49 -4.30 3.83
CA ALA A 289 13.65 -4.93 4.87
C ALA A 289 13.85 -6.45 4.95
N LYS A 290 13.71 -7.16 3.81
CA LYS A 290 13.96 -8.61 3.72
C LYS A 290 15.35 -9.01 4.19
N THR A 291 16.37 -8.25 3.82
CA THR A 291 17.75 -8.51 4.25
C THR A 291 17.90 -8.34 5.76
N ALA A 292 17.33 -7.27 6.33
CA ALA A 292 17.38 -7.02 7.77
C ALA A 292 16.67 -8.11 8.59
N ILE A 293 15.55 -8.62 8.10
CA ILE A 293 14.82 -9.75 8.72
C ILE A 293 15.69 -11.02 8.68
N ASN A 294 16.12 -11.43 7.49
CA ASN A 294 16.86 -12.68 7.30
C ASN A 294 18.20 -12.70 8.03
N GLN A 295 18.90 -11.57 8.07
CA GLN A 295 20.23 -11.46 8.67
C GLN A 295 20.20 -10.92 10.12
N LYS A 296 19.01 -10.64 10.67
CA LYS A 296 18.84 -10.09 12.03
C LYS A 296 19.65 -8.80 12.27
N ILE A 297 19.52 -7.82 11.37
CA ILE A 297 20.26 -6.55 11.42
C ILE A 297 19.45 -5.48 12.18
N TYR A 298 19.89 -5.10 13.37
CA TYR A 298 19.16 -4.16 14.24
C TYR A 298 19.75 -2.74 14.30
N SER A 299 20.15 -2.17 13.16
CA SER A 299 20.50 -0.74 13.18
C SER A 299 19.25 0.10 13.44
N PRO A 300 19.34 1.30 14.06
CA PRO A 300 18.18 2.16 14.28
C PRO A 300 17.36 2.43 13.01
N GLN A 301 18.04 2.57 11.88
CA GLN A 301 17.42 2.70 10.57
C GLN A 301 16.58 1.47 10.19
N MET A 302 17.14 0.26 10.35
CA MET A 302 16.41 -0.97 10.04
C MET A 302 15.26 -1.21 11.01
N VAL A 303 15.43 -0.89 12.29
CA VAL A 303 14.35 -0.95 13.28
C VAL A 303 13.18 -0.06 12.85
N ARG A 304 13.43 1.19 12.46
CA ARG A 304 12.39 2.09 11.92
C ARG A 304 11.75 1.54 10.64
N LEU A 305 12.55 0.98 9.73
CA LEU A 305 12.08 0.40 8.47
C LEU A 305 11.11 -0.77 8.70
N ILE A 306 11.47 -1.74 9.53
CA ILE A 306 10.60 -2.90 9.82
C ILE A 306 9.37 -2.47 10.63
N THR A 307 9.53 -1.52 11.55
CA THR A 307 8.40 -0.94 12.30
C THR A 307 7.40 -0.28 11.36
N LEU A 308 7.87 0.54 10.41
CA LEU A 308 7.01 1.19 9.41
C LEU A 308 6.34 0.16 8.50
N ARG A 309 7.08 -0.88 8.08
CA ARG A 309 6.53 -1.99 7.27
C ARG A 309 5.37 -2.68 7.97
N ALA A 310 5.49 -2.96 9.28
CA ALA A 310 4.42 -3.58 10.08
C ALA A 310 3.15 -2.71 10.17
N MET A 311 3.30 -1.39 10.17
CA MET A 311 2.18 -0.46 10.17
C MET A 311 1.53 -0.32 8.79
N VAL A 312 2.32 -0.31 7.71
CA VAL A 312 1.85 -0.16 6.32
C VAL A 312 1.26 -1.46 5.76
N ILE A 313 1.83 -2.61 6.12
CA ILE A 313 1.46 -3.94 5.65
C ILE A 313 1.02 -4.78 6.86
N PRO A 314 -0.27 -4.73 7.27
CA PRO A 314 -0.75 -5.25 8.54
C PRO A 314 -0.37 -6.70 8.87
N GLU A 315 -0.35 -7.58 7.87
CA GLU A 315 -0.01 -9.00 8.05
C GLU A 315 1.46 -9.26 8.38
N THR A 316 2.34 -8.27 8.23
CA THR A 316 3.76 -8.39 8.56
C THR A 316 4.03 -8.10 10.04
N LEU A 317 3.00 -7.67 10.78
CA LEU A 317 3.09 -7.38 12.20
C LEU A 317 3.57 -8.59 13.04
N PRO A 318 3.10 -9.84 12.85
CA PRO A 318 3.66 -11.00 13.56
C PRO A 318 5.15 -11.20 13.31
N GLU A 319 5.61 -11.07 12.06
CA GLU A 319 7.03 -11.18 11.68
C GLU A 319 7.87 -10.10 12.36
N PHE A 320 7.37 -8.86 12.41
CA PHE A 320 8.02 -7.77 13.12
C PHE A 320 8.14 -8.03 14.63
N LEU A 321 7.07 -8.50 15.29
CA LEU A 321 7.10 -8.78 16.72
C LEU A 321 8.10 -9.89 17.07
N ALA A 322 8.13 -10.94 16.26
CA ALA A 322 9.09 -12.04 16.40
C ALA A 322 10.53 -11.55 16.15
N TRP A 323 10.73 -10.76 15.10
CA TRP A 323 12.05 -10.22 14.75
C TRP A 323 12.59 -9.25 15.80
N LEU A 324 11.79 -8.31 16.29
CA LEU A 324 12.18 -7.37 17.35
C LEU A 324 12.31 -8.05 18.72
N ASN A 325 11.96 -9.34 18.82
CA ASN A 325 12.07 -10.15 20.03
C ASN A 325 11.40 -9.46 21.24
N VAL A 326 10.18 -8.97 21.02
CA VAL A 326 9.40 -8.28 22.05
C VAL A 326 9.12 -9.26 23.19
N LYS A 327 9.76 -9.04 24.34
CA LYS A 327 9.58 -9.85 25.55
C LYS A 327 8.84 -9.03 26.59
N ALA A 328 7.71 -9.55 27.05
CA ALA A 328 6.91 -8.86 28.02
C ALA A 328 7.55 -8.83 29.43
N GLY A 329 7.16 -7.84 30.22
CA GLY A 329 7.59 -7.66 31.61
C GLY A 329 9.04 -7.24 31.80
N LYS A 330 9.82 -7.07 30.72
CA LYS A 330 11.19 -6.55 30.77
C LYS A 330 11.22 -5.11 30.27
N LYS A 331 12.16 -4.34 30.81
CA LYS A 331 12.45 -3.00 30.29
C LYS A 331 12.82 -3.13 28.80
N PRO A 332 12.27 -2.27 27.91
CA PRO A 332 12.61 -2.30 26.50
C PRO A 332 14.12 -2.23 26.31
N ASP A 333 14.66 -3.05 25.40
CA ASP A 333 16.03 -2.88 24.95
C ASP A 333 16.16 -1.65 24.03
N ASP A 334 17.39 -1.33 23.59
CA ASP A 334 17.65 -0.15 22.76
C ASP A 334 16.86 -0.20 21.43
N ASN A 335 16.72 -1.38 20.83
CA ASN A 335 16.00 -1.54 19.57
C ASN A 335 14.49 -1.36 19.77
N GLN A 336 13.94 -1.93 20.83
CA GLN A 336 12.55 -1.75 21.21
C GLN A 336 12.25 -0.30 21.55
N THR A 337 13.17 0.39 22.23
CA THR A 337 13.06 1.82 22.54
C THR A 337 13.01 2.65 21.26
N VAL A 338 13.93 2.43 20.31
CA VAL A 338 13.91 3.10 19.00
C VAL A 338 12.60 2.86 18.25
N SER A 339 12.07 1.63 18.28
CA SER A 339 10.79 1.32 17.65
C SER A 339 9.62 2.06 18.31
N LEU A 340 9.56 2.05 19.65
CA LEU A 340 8.48 2.70 20.40
C LEU A 340 8.49 4.23 20.25
N GLU A 341 9.66 4.86 20.28
CA GLU A 341 9.79 6.30 20.04
C GLU A 341 9.33 6.66 18.62
N PHE A 342 9.72 5.85 17.63
CA PHE A 342 9.31 6.05 16.25
C PHE A 342 7.79 5.88 16.07
N GLN A 343 7.21 4.83 16.65
CA GLN A 343 5.76 4.59 16.63
C GLN A 343 4.98 5.75 17.24
N LEU A 344 5.41 6.22 18.43
CA LEU A 344 4.81 7.35 19.11
C LEU A 344 4.81 8.62 18.24
N ALA A 345 5.90 8.86 17.52
CA ALA A 345 6.07 10.04 16.69
C ALA A 345 5.21 10.05 15.42
N ILE A 346 4.79 8.89 14.90
CA ILE A 346 4.04 8.80 13.63
C ILE A 346 2.57 8.38 13.78
N ARG A 347 2.19 7.74 14.89
CA ARG A 347 0.88 7.06 15.00
C ARG A 347 -0.34 7.96 14.79
N ASP A 348 -0.26 9.23 15.20
CA ASP A 348 -1.40 10.15 15.16
C ASP A 348 -1.74 10.60 13.73
N LEU A 349 -0.78 10.49 12.81
CA LEU A 349 -0.95 10.79 11.38
C LEU A 349 -1.23 9.53 10.55
N PHE A 350 -1.18 8.35 11.17
CA PHE A 350 -1.29 7.09 10.46
C PHE A 350 -2.74 6.58 10.42
N PRO A 351 -3.20 5.94 9.33
CA PRO A 351 -4.57 5.43 9.23
C PRO A 351 -4.87 4.37 10.31
N LYS A 352 -5.77 4.70 11.26
CA LYS A 352 -6.15 3.83 12.39
C LYS A 352 -6.66 2.45 11.93
N ASN A 353 -7.40 2.40 10.83
CA ASN A 353 -7.94 1.16 10.28
C ASN A 353 -6.85 0.14 9.92
N LYS A 354 -5.68 0.59 9.43
CA LYS A 354 -4.55 -0.30 9.12
C LYS A 354 -3.95 -0.91 10.39
N LEU A 355 -3.87 -0.13 11.46
CA LEU A 355 -3.41 -0.63 12.77
C LEU A 355 -4.37 -1.69 13.33
N VAL A 356 -5.68 -1.43 13.22
CA VAL A 356 -6.72 -2.39 13.63
C VAL A 356 -6.63 -3.68 12.80
N ASP A 357 -6.44 -3.59 11.49
CA ASP A 357 -6.26 -4.78 10.64
C ASP A 357 -5.05 -5.62 11.06
N GLY A 358 -3.97 -4.98 11.54
CA GLY A 358 -2.78 -5.69 12.03
C GLY A 358 -3.09 -6.60 13.21
N ILE A 359 -3.94 -6.15 14.13
CA ILE A 359 -4.38 -6.95 15.29
C ILE A 359 -5.07 -8.22 14.81
N LYS A 360 -5.91 -8.14 13.75
CA LYS A 360 -6.62 -9.32 13.20
C LYS A 360 -5.67 -10.41 12.71
N PHE A 361 -4.48 -10.05 12.22
CA PHE A 361 -3.45 -11.02 11.82
C PHE A 361 -2.68 -11.62 13.01
N ILE A 362 -2.62 -10.93 14.15
CA ILE A 362 -2.03 -11.47 15.39
C ILE A 362 -2.95 -12.50 16.04
N LEU A 363 -4.27 -12.30 16.02
CA LEU A 363 -5.19 -13.14 16.80
C LEU A 363 -5.08 -14.66 16.53
N PRO A 364 -4.99 -15.14 15.27
CA PRO A 364 -4.75 -16.55 15.01
C PRO A 364 -3.43 -17.03 15.62
N LYS A 365 -2.37 -16.22 15.53
CA LYS A 365 -1.05 -16.54 16.08
C LYS A 365 -1.03 -16.61 17.60
N LEU A 366 -1.86 -15.80 18.27
CA LEU A 366 -2.06 -15.90 19.71
C LEU A 366 -2.80 -17.19 20.09
N LEU A 367 -3.87 -17.53 19.38
CA LEU A 367 -4.66 -18.74 19.65
C LEU A 367 -3.89 -20.04 19.32
N GLU A 368 -3.01 -19.99 18.32
CA GLU A 368 -2.08 -21.05 17.95
C GLU A 368 -0.83 -21.09 18.87
N GLU A 369 -0.77 -20.22 19.89
CA GLU A 369 0.33 -20.10 20.86
C GLU A 369 1.70 -19.77 20.22
N GLU A 370 1.73 -19.27 18.99
CA GLU A 370 2.94 -18.76 18.32
C GLU A 370 3.39 -17.40 18.91
N ILE A 371 2.46 -16.67 19.52
CA ILE A 371 2.68 -15.42 20.25
C ILE A 371 2.04 -15.53 21.63
N THR A 372 2.68 -14.97 22.65
CA THR A 372 2.14 -15.02 24.02
C THR A 372 1.14 -13.90 24.31
N PRO A 373 0.19 -14.10 25.24
CA PRO A 373 -0.74 -13.06 25.69
C PRO A 373 -0.03 -11.76 26.09
N GLU A 374 1.12 -11.88 26.76
CA GLU A 374 1.86 -10.73 27.26
C GLU A 374 2.47 -9.89 26.12
N THR A 375 2.80 -10.51 25.00
CA THR A 375 3.30 -9.81 23.80
C THR A 375 2.20 -8.91 23.23
N LEU A 376 0.98 -9.42 23.08
CA LEU A 376 -0.16 -8.64 22.61
C LEU A 376 -0.59 -7.60 23.66
N TYR A 377 -0.55 -7.93 24.95
CA TYR A 377 -0.77 -6.97 26.03
C TYR A 377 0.19 -5.78 25.91
N SER A 378 1.49 -6.04 25.77
CA SER A 378 2.52 -5.00 25.61
C SER A 378 2.23 -4.11 24.39
N LEU A 379 1.87 -4.72 23.26
CA LEU A 379 1.49 -4.00 22.04
C LEU A 379 0.31 -3.03 22.25
N LEU A 380 -0.68 -3.43 23.05
CA LEU A 380 -1.91 -2.64 23.28
C LEU A 380 -1.80 -1.65 24.45
N MET A 381 -0.85 -1.83 25.37
CA MET A 381 -0.80 -1.07 26.64
C MET A 381 0.41 -0.16 26.77
N VAL A 382 1.50 -0.42 26.05
CA VAL A 382 2.69 0.44 26.11
C VAL A 382 2.37 1.78 25.44
N LYS A 383 2.52 2.89 26.19
CA LYS A 383 2.18 4.25 25.72
C LYS A 383 2.91 4.68 24.44
N GLY A 384 4.09 4.13 24.15
CA GLY A 384 4.83 4.40 22.91
C GLY A 384 4.31 3.63 21.70
N SER A 385 3.53 2.57 21.90
CA SER A 385 3.03 1.74 20.81
C SER A 385 2.05 2.51 19.92
N ALA A 386 2.12 2.26 18.61
CA ALA A 386 1.14 2.76 17.64
C ALA A 386 -0.24 2.12 17.87
N TRP A 387 -0.28 0.87 18.31
CA TRP A 387 -1.52 0.10 18.56
C TRP A 387 -2.19 0.42 19.90
N PHE A 388 -1.57 1.24 20.74
CA PHE A 388 -2.16 1.68 22.02
C PHE A 388 -3.58 2.26 21.83
N VAL A 389 -3.78 3.03 20.76
CA VAL A 389 -5.07 3.68 20.45
C VAL A 389 -6.13 2.71 19.94
N CYS A 390 -5.76 1.47 19.62
CA CYS A 390 -6.67 0.43 19.11
C CYS A 390 -7.27 -0.44 20.22
N ARG A 391 -6.80 -0.32 21.49
CA ARG A 391 -7.25 -1.16 22.61
C ARG A 391 -8.78 -1.18 22.77
N LYS A 392 -9.40 0.00 22.69
CA LYS A 392 -10.85 0.14 22.86
C LYS A 392 -11.59 -0.57 21.72
N ASP A 393 -11.25 -0.24 20.47
CA ASP A 393 -11.86 -0.85 19.29
C ASP A 393 -11.71 -2.38 19.31
N PHE A 394 -10.52 -2.89 19.67
CA PHE A 394 -10.27 -4.32 19.81
C PHE A 394 -11.19 -4.98 20.85
N THR A 395 -11.33 -4.37 22.03
CA THR A 395 -12.19 -4.90 23.10
C THR A 395 -13.67 -4.85 22.71
N ASP A 396 -14.09 -3.75 22.08
CA ASP A 396 -15.47 -3.54 21.62
C ASP A 396 -15.82 -4.53 20.48
N ASP A 397 -14.89 -4.83 19.58
CA ASP A 397 -15.06 -5.81 18.49
C ASP A 397 -15.23 -7.23 19.05
N ILE A 398 -14.40 -7.65 20.02
CA ILE A 398 -14.54 -8.94 20.72
C ILE A 398 -15.90 -9.02 21.40
N GLN A 399 -16.29 -7.97 22.14
CA GLN A 399 -17.56 -7.96 22.85
C GLN A 399 -18.76 -8.04 21.89
N SER A 400 -18.66 -7.35 20.75
CA SER A 400 -19.70 -7.37 19.71
C SER A 400 -19.83 -8.74 19.07
N ASP A 401 -18.70 -9.38 18.74
CA ASP A 401 -18.69 -10.72 18.16
C ASP A 401 -19.21 -11.76 19.15
N LEU A 402 -18.83 -11.71 20.43
CA LEU A 402 -19.36 -12.61 21.47
C LEU A 402 -20.87 -12.45 21.67
N LYS A 403 -21.39 -11.22 21.65
CA LYS A 403 -22.85 -10.96 21.68
C LYS A 403 -23.55 -11.53 20.45
N LEU A 404 -22.92 -11.44 19.27
CA LEU A 404 -23.47 -12.00 18.04
C LEU A 404 -23.52 -13.53 18.12
N ILE A 405 -22.47 -14.17 18.64
CA ILE A 405 -22.46 -15.62 18.89
C ILE A 405 -23.60 -16.01 19.82
N ASP A 406 -23.77 -15.32 20.95
CA ASP A 406 -24.86 -15.57 21.89
C ASP A 406 -26.24 -15.46 21.22
N GLN A 407 -26.46 -14.42 20.40
CA GLN A 407 -27.69 -14.24 19.62
C GLN A 407 -27.94 -15.39 18.65
N ILE A 408 -26.90 -15.84 17.93
CA ILE A 408 -26.99 -16.97 16.99
C ILE A 408 -27.44 -18.24 17.72
N PHE A 409 -26.91 -18.50 18.92
CA PHE A 409 -27.20 -19.73 19.66
C PHE A 409 -28.56 -19.75 20.36
N HIS A 410 -29.13 -18.58 20.64
CA HIS A 410 -30.47 -18.45 21.25
C HIS A 410 -31.56 -18.09 20.23
N SER A 411 -31.22 -17.87 18.96
CA SER A 411 -32.18 -17.60 17.89
C SER A 411 -32.89 -18.87 17.41
N SER A 412 -34.16 -18.74 17.06
CA SER A 412 -34.91 -19.76 16.32
C SER A 412 -34.52 -19.84 14.84
N ASP A 413 -33.87 -18.79 14.31
CA ASP A 413 -33.35 -18.71 12.93
C ASP A 413 -31.91 -18.17 12.93
N PRO A 414 -30.90 -19.03 13.09
CA PRO A 414 -29.48 -18.64 13.07
C PRO A 414 -28.97 -18.23 11.68
N GLU A 415 -29.54 -18.79 10.60
CA GLU A 415 -29.08 -18.53 9.24
C GLU A 415 -29.41 -17.10 8.79
N ALA A 416 -30.60 -16.59 9.13
CA ALA A 416 -30.97 -15.20 8.87
C ALA A 416 -30.02 -14.20 9.56
N ILE A 417 -29.52 -14.51 10.76
CA ILE A 417 -28.57 -13.66 11.48
C ILE A 417 -27.21 -13.67 10.77
N LEU A 418 -26.70 -14.84 10.39
CA LEU A 418 -25.44 -14.97 9.67
C LEU A 418 -25.48 -14.34 8.27
N ALA A 419 -26.66 -14.32 7.64
CA ALA A 419 -26.86 -13.63 6.35
C ALA A 419 -26.89 -12.09 6.49
N SER A 420 -27.26 -11.55 7.66
CA SER A 420 -27.46 -10.11 7.88
C SER A 420 -26.33 -9.43 8.65
N LYS A 421 -25.48 -10.18 9.36
CA LYS A 421 -24.39 -9.65 10.19
C LYS A 421 -23.08 -10.39 9.94
N SER A 422 -21.96 -9.67 10.05
CA SER A 422 -20.61 -10.22 9.95
C SER A 422 -19.82 -10.02 11.24
N PHE A 423 -18.95 -10.98 11.54
CA PHE A 423 -18.01 -10.87 12.65
C PHE A 423 -16.92 -9.85 12.33
N LYS A 424 -16.65 -8.94 13.28
CA LYS A 424 -15.66 -7.87 13.15
C LYS A 424 -14.24 -8.40 13.03
N LEU A 425 -13.93 -9.49 13.73
CA LEU A 425 -12.62 -10.15 13.71
C LEU A 425 -12.51 -11.30 12.70
N GLY A 426 -13.59 -11.52 11.93
CA GLY A 426 -13.65 -12.59 10.95
C GLY A 426 -14.11 -13.93 11.54
N THR A 427 -14.72 -14.76 10.69
CA THR A 427 -15.31 -16.03 11.08
C THR A 427 -14.30 -17.05 11.59
N LYS A 428 -13.09 -17.07 11.03
CA LYS A 428 -12.05 -18.07 11.37
C LYS A 428 -11.70 -18.08 12.86
N ILE A 429 -11.62 -16.89 13.48
CA ILE A 429 -11.32 -16.75 14.92
C ILE A 429 -12.35 -17.46 15.80
N TRP A 430 -13.60 -17.56 15.35
CA TRP A 430 -14.73 -18.03 16.14
C TRP A 430 -15.19 -19.45 15.84
N GLN A 431 -14.55 -20.14 14.87
CA GLN A 431 -14.96 -21.48 14.44
C GLN A 431 -14.97 -22.49 15.60
N GLU A 432 -13.89 -22.54 16.37
CA GLU A 432 -13.75 -23.41 17.53
C GLU A 432 -14.76 -23.08 18.64
N LEU A 433 -15.08 -21.80 18.83
CA LEU A 433 -16.06 -21.35 19.82
C LEU A 433 -17.48 -21.76 19.40
N MET A 434 -17.82 -21.61 18.12
CA MET A 434 -19.10 -22.09 17.59
C MET A 434 -19.25 -23.61 17.75
N SER A 435 -18.19 -24.37 17.50
CA SER A 435 -18.17 -25.82 17.76
C SER A 435 -18.37 -26.15 19.24
N PHE A 436 -17.69 -25.43 20.14
CA PHE A 436 -17.87 -25.55 21.59
C PHE A 436 -19.34 -25.36 22.00
N TRP A 437 -20.00 -24.30 21.52
CA TRP A 437 -21.40 -24.02 21.85
C TRP A 437 -22.38 -25.06 21.34
N ARG A 438 -22.13 -25.61 20.13
CA ARG A 438 -22.91 -26.73 19.59
C ARG A 438 -22.83 -27.94 20.51
N LEU A 439 -21.63 -28.29 20.97
CA LEU A 439 -21.42 -29.43 21.88
C LEU A 439 -22.00 -29.18 23.27
N ASN A 440 -21.84 -27.98 23.82
CA ASN A 440 -22.31 -27.64 25.15
C ASN A 440 -23.85 -27.69 25.26
N ARG A 441 -24.57 -27.48 24.16
CA ARG A 441 -26.03 -27.69 24.08
C ARG A 441 -26.43 -29.14 24.40
N TYR A 442 -25.57 -30.12 24.07
CA TYR A 442 -25.84 -31.54 24.26
C TYR A 442 -25.09 -32.15 25.45
N HIS A 443 -23.95 -31.58 25.85
CA HIS A 443 -23.10 -32.10 26.92
C HIS A 443 -22.60 -30.97 27.84
N ASN A 444 -23.08 -30.93 29.08
CA ASN A 444 -22.85 -29.86 30.09
C ASN A 444 -21.39 -29.69 30.59
N ASN A 445 -20.42 -30.39 30.01
CA ASN A 445 -19.01 -30.46 30.46
C ASN A 445 -17.98 -30.36 29.30
N SER A 446 -18.33 -29.84 28.13
CA SER A 446 -17.32 -29.56 27.10
C SER A 446 -16.44 -28.38 27.52
N PHE A 447 -15.15 -28.44 27.19
CA PHE A 447 -14.20 -27.34 27.29
C PHE A 447 -13.24 -27.38 26.09
N ASN A 448 -12.76 -26.21 25.65
CA ASN A 448 -11.88 -26.07 24.50
C ASN A 448 -10.70 -25.16 24.85
N ARG A 449 -9.55 -25.77 25.13
CA ARG A 449 -8.32 -25.04 25.53
C ARG A 449 -7.81 -24.06 24.49
N TYR A 450 -8.25 -24.14 23.23
CA TYR A 450 -7.86 -23.24 22.14
C TYR A 450 -7.99 -21.74 22.51
N TYR A 451 -8.98 -21.36 23.34
CA TYR A 451 -9.18 -19.97 23.76
C TYR A 451 -8.50 -19.60 25.08
N LYS A 452 -7.67 -20.48 25.66
CA LYS A 452 -6.92 -20.18 26.89
C LYS A 452 -6.06 -18.90 26.75
N PRO A 453 -5.35 -18.66 25.63
CA PRO A 453 -4.56 -17.43 25.48
C PRO A 453 -5.40 -16.14 25.53
N PHE A 454 -6.67 -16.19 25.08
CA PHE A 454 -7.57 -15.05 25.21
C PHE A 454 -7.96 -14.81 26.68
N ALA A 455 -8.22 -15.86 27.45
CA ALA A 455 -8.56 -15.73 28.87
C ALA A 455 -7.46 -14.98 29.65
N GLU A 456 -6.21 -15.36 29.40
CA GLU A 456 -5.02 -14.77 30.01
C GLU A 456 -4.77 -13.33 29.53
N LEU A 457 -4.92 -13.06 28.23
CA LEU A 457 -4.83 -11.70 27.69
C LEU A 457 -5.84 -10.75 28.34
N PHE A 458 -7.11 -11.16 28.40
CA PHE A 458 -8.17 -10.31 28.95
C PHE A 458 -8.10 -10.17 30.47
N GLU A 459 -7.47 -11.12 31.17
CA GLU A 459 -7.11 -10.94 32.58
C GLU A 459 -6.13 -9.78 32.73
N GLN A 460 -5.05 -9.77 31.92
CA GLN A 460 -4.04 -8.70 31.93
C GLN A 460 -4.64 -7.34 31.51
N LEU A 461 -5.56 -7.33 30.55
CA LEU A 461 -6.27 -6.11 30.12
C LEU A 461 -7.35 -5.63 31.10
N GLU A 462 -7.57 -6.37 32.20
CA GLU A 462 -8.57 -6.11 33.25
C GLU A 462 -10.02 -6.14 32.74
N THR A 463 -10.27 -6.83 31.63
CA THR A 463 -11.63 -7.03 31.09
C THR A 463 -12.22 -8.33 31.65
N TYR A 464 -12.46 -8.35 32.95
CA TYR A 464 -12.73 -9.57 33.73
C TYR A 464 -13.93 -10.39 33.23
N SER A 465 -14.99 -9.77 32.68
CA SER A 465 -16.11 -10.54 32.13
C SER A 465 -15.75 -11.30 30.85
N ILE A 466 -14.86 -10.77 30.01
CA ILE A 466 -14.36 -11.47 28.81
C ILE A 466 -13.35 -12.54 29.23
N SER A 467 -12.45 -12.22 30.16
CA SER A 467 -11.50 -13.19 30.72
C SER A 467 -12.22 -14.39 31.35
N ALA A 468 -13.21 -14.13 32.21
CA ALA A 468 -14.01 -15.18 32.85
C ALA A 468 -14.75 -16.05 31.83
N TYR A 469 -15.29 -15.45 30.77
CA TYR A 469 -15.94 -16.18 29.68
C TYR A 469 -14.95 -17.16 29.03
N PHE A 470 -13.76 -16.71 28.66
CA PHE A 470 -12.79 -17.58 28.01
C PHE A 470 -12.18 -18.62 28.96
N TYR A 471 -11.99 -18.35 30.26
CA TYR A 471 -11.63 -19.39 31.22
C TYR A 471 -12.72 -20.46 31.34
N GLN A 472 -13.99 -20.06 31.33
CA GLN A 472 -15.10 -21.01 31.33
C GLN A 472 -15.13 -21.86 30.06
N VAL A 473 -14.84 -21.28 28.89
CA VAL A 473 -14.72 -22.02 27.62
C VAL A 473 -13.51 -22.95 27.64
N SER A 474 -12.36 -22.50 28.13
CA SER A 474 -11.09 -23.22 28.01
C SER A 474 -10.90 -24.32 29.03
N ASP A 475 -11.29 -24.05 30.28
CA ASP A 475 -11.00 -24.89 31.43
C ASP A 475 -12.28 -25.46 32.06
N GLY A 476 -13.45 -25.00 31.63
CA GLY A 476 -14.74 -25.37 32.23
C GLY A 476 -14.99 -24.72 33.60
N ILE A 477 -14.02 -23.98 34.14
CA ILE A 477 -14.04 -23.32 35.45
C ILE A 477 -13.32 -21.97 35.38
N VAL A 478 -13.70 -21.05 36.25
CA VAL A 478 -13.15 -19.69 36.32
C VAL A 478 -12.32 -19.53 37.60
N PRO A 479 -11.08 -19.00 37.54
CA PRO A 479 -10.31 -18.65 38.74
C PRO A 479 -11.12 -17.76 39.68
N LYS A 480 -11.08 -18.04 41.00
CA LYS A 480 -11.93 -17.39 42.00
C LYS A 480 -11.79 -15.86 42.01
N ASP A 481 -10.56 -15.36 41.87
CA ASP A 481 -10.30 -13.91 41.83
C ASP A 481 -10.92 -13.23 40.60
N ILE A 482 -10.94 -13.92 39.45
CA ILE A 482 -11.56 -13.43 38.22
C ILE A 482 -13.09 -13.55 38.30
N TYR A 483 -13.59 -14.64 38.87
CA TYR A 483 -15.02 -14.85 39.10
C TYR A 483 -15.61 -13.80 40.04
N ASN A 484 -14.87 -13.35 41.06
CA ASN A 484 -15.35 -12.32 41.99
C ASN A 484 -15.30 -10.90 41.38
N LYS A 485 -14.45 -10.66 40.38
CA LYS A 485 -14.29 -9.36 39.71
C LYS A 485 -15.22 -9.17 38.51
N THR A 486 -15.89 -10.22 38.02
CA THR A 486 -16.86 -10.10 36.93
C THR A 486 -18.17 -9.48 37.43
N SER A 487 -18.76 -8.60 36.62
CA SER A 487 -20.07 -7.99 36.93
C SER A 487 -21.26 -8.90 36.65
N SER A 488 -21.06 -9.98 35.87
CA SER A 488 -22.10 -10.96 35.52
C SER A 488 -21.55 -12.36 35.59
N HIS A 489 -22.30 -13.27 36.25
CA HIS A 489 -22.01 -14.70 36.28
C HIS A 489 -22.60 -15.48 35.10
N LYS A 490 -23.21 -14.76 34.13
CA LYS A 490 -23.64 -15.30 32.85
C LYS A 490 -23.25 -14.36 31.68
N PRO A 491 -21.96 -14.02 31.51
CA PRO A 491 -21.55 -13.12 30.42
C PRO A 491 -21.79 -13.80 29.07
N PHE A 492 -22.34 -13.06 28.11
CA PHE A 492 -22.58 -13.53 26.74
C PHE A 492 -23.32 -14.89 26.68
N GLY A 493 -24.33 -15.05 27.53
CA GLY A 493 -25.16 -16.25 27.61
C GLY A 493 -24.51 -17.46 28.30
N LEU A 494 -23.21 -17.45 28.62
CA LEU A 494 -22.51 -18.60 29.18
C LEU A 494 -22.48 -18.55 30.71
N ARG A 495 -22.98 -19.60 31.37
CA ARG A 495 -22.97 -19.68 32.85
C ARG A 495 -21.56 -20.00 33.35
N LEU A 496 -21.04 -19.17 34.26
CA LEU A 496 -19.73 -19.35 34.86
C LEU A 496 -19.78 -20.31 36.06
N LYS A 497 -18.77 -21.19 36.17
CA LYS A 497 -18.52 -22.08 37.31
C LYS A 497 -17.24 -21.62 38.01
N PRO A 498 -17.28 -21.18 39.29
CA PRO A 498 -16.07 -20.78 40.00
C PRO A 498 -15.20 -22.01 40.31
N LYS A 499 -13.89 -21.82 40.34
CA LYS A 499 -12.95 -22.80 40.91
C LYS A 499 -13.15 -22.86 42.42
N VAL A 500 -13.72 -23.95 42.90
CA VAL A 500 -13.89 -24.26 44.32
C VAL A 500 -12.64 -24.90 44.89
N SER A 501 -12.28 -24.52 46.12
CA SER A 501 -11.18 -25.16 46.86
C SER A 501 -11.58 -26.56 47.36
N LEU A 502 -10.61 -27.44 47.61
CA LEU A 502 -10.87 -28.77 48.18
C LEU A 502 -11.67 -28.70 49.49
N PHE A 503 -11.42 -27.69 50.32
CA PHE A 503 -12.16 -27.47 51.57
C PHE A 503 -13.62 -27.09 51.32
N GLU A 504 -13.91 -26.23 50.33
CA GLU A 504 -15.29 -25.89 49.96
C GLU A 504 -16.02 -27.08 49.34
N THR A 505 -15.35 -27.86 48.48
CA THR A 505 -15.91 -29.11 47.96
C THR A 505 -16.23 -30.10 49.08
N PHE A 506 -15.35 -30.20 50.08
CA PHE A 506 -15.56 -31.02 51.27
C PHE A 506 -16.70 -30.49 52.14
N LEU A 507 -16.82 -29.17 52.29
CA LEU A 507 -17.92 -28.52 53.02
C LEU A 507 -19.27 -28.73 52.32
N PHE A 508 -19.33 -28.59 51.00
CA PHE A 508 -20.52 -28.87 50.19
C PHE A 508 -20.90 -30.36 50.30
N PHE A 509 -19.92 -31.27 50.21
CA PHE A 509 -20.15 -32.70 50.41
C PHE A 509 -20.70 -32.99 51.82
N PHE A 510 -20.19 -32.33 52.87
CA PHE A 510 -20.68 -32.47 54.24
C PHE A 510 -22.09 -31.89 54.43
N GLN A 511 -22.41 -30.76 53.80
CA GLN A 511 -23.75 -30.16 53.87
C GLN A 511 -24.78 -30.95 53.07
N GLU A 512 -24.40 -31.51 51.92
CA GLU A 512 -25.29 -32.31 51.07
C GLU A 512 -25.51 -33.72 51.63
N ASN A 513 -24.55 -34.24 52.40
CA ASN A 513 -24.65 -35.54 53.09
C ASN A 513 -24.87 -35.42 54.61
N SER A 514 -25.21 -34.23 55.13
CA SER A 514 -25.36 -34.04 56.58
C SER A 514 -26.44 -34.92 57.19
N GLU A 515 -27.48 -35.26 56.42
CA GLU A 515 -28.53 -36.20 56.85
C GLU A 515 -28.03 -37.66 56.91
N HIS A 516 -27.11 -38.06 56.04
CA HIS A 516 -26.50 -39.40 56.08
C HIS A 516 -25.45 -39.56 57.18
N PHE A 517 -24.72 -38.49 57.51
CA PHE A 517 -23.78 -38.50 58.64
C PHE A 517 -24.48 -38.37 60.01
N ALA A 518 -25.65 -37.72 60.08
CA ALA A 518 -26.48 -37.73 61.28
C ALA A 518 -27.00 -39.14 61.64
N ILE A 519 -27.26 -39.99 60.64
CA ILE A 519 -27.67 -41.39 60.85
C ILE A 519 -26.51 -42.24 61.41
N LEU A 520 -25.26 -41.96 61.04
CA LEU A 520 -24.08 -42.63 61.62
C LEU A 520 -23.80 -42.23 63.08
N ALA A 521 -24.14 -41.00 63.48
CA ALA A 521 -24.03 -40.57 64.88
C ALA A 521 -25.13 -41.13 65.79
N VAL A 522 -26.26 -41.57 65.23
CA VAL A 522 -27.38 -42.20 65.96
C VAL A 522 -27.26 -43.74 65.99
N LEU A 523 -26.41 -44.34 65.15
CA LEU A 523 -26.19 -45.80 65.08
C LEU A 523 -24.94 -46.31 65.81
N VAL A 524 -24.30 -45.50 66.66
CA VAL A 524 -23.40 -46.03 67.69
C VAL A 524 -24.12 -46.04 69.05
N PRO A 525 -24.96 -47.04 69.35
CA PRO A 525 -25.25 -47.36 70.73
C PRO A 525 -24.04 -48.11 71.31
N ILE A 526 -23.58 -47.61 72.45
CA ILE A 526 -22.99 -48.36 73.58
C ILE A 526 -22.53 -49.78 73.22
N LEU A 527 -21.20 -49.97 73.13
CA LEU A 527 -20.48 -51.12 73.69
C LEU A 527 -19.01 -50.75 73.94
#